data_AF-A0A158CPJ4-F1
#
_entry.id   AF-A0A158CPJ4-F1
#
_cell.length_a   1.000
_cell.length_b   1.000
_cell.length_c   1.000
_cell.angle_alpha   90.00
_cell.angle_beta   90.00
_cell.angle_gamma   90.00
#
_symmetry.space_group_name_H-M   'P 1'
#
loop_
_entity.id
_entity.type
_entity.pdbx_description
1 polymer ?
#
loop_
_entity_poly.entity_id
_entity_poly.type
_entity_poly.pdbx_seq_one_letter_code
_entity_poly.pdbx_strand_id
1 'polypeptide(L)'
;MESDQDAATIILEDDVELSRYLPEVVNEGMIEHIIGNHPGIDMFFLDCAPFYDQVPQLIRAAERGLSNRAKADSNSADRHAVTGLSFPNAQTIYAFCAAAYVVTPKGKATLRKLFEAGHDARYPIDILYRDWIASGALKANITVPFLATARYMSPSTIAYQELDQSQQLNQRSVMLTSAIRRLLFAGNPALDVNAIEPLLCESRDSSEYRLGMRIYESLWSDPQ
;
A
#
# COMPACT_ATOMS: atom_id res chain seq x y z
N MET A 1 16.00 8.40 21.35
CA MET A 1 14.99 9.38 20.91
C MET A 1 13.66 8.84 21.37
N GLU A 2 13.01 9.51 22.32
CA GLU A 2 11.66 9.16 22.73
C GLU A 2 10.71 9.93 21.81
N SER A 3 9.88 9.24 21.04
CA SER A 3 8.87 9.93 20.21
C SER A 3 7.81 10.52 21.13
N ASP A 4 7.41 11.76 20.91
CA ASP A 4 6.28 12.37 21.61
C ASP A 4 5.06 11.45 21.56
N GLN A 5 4.46 11.14 22.71
CA GLN A 5 3.35 10.18 22.79
C GLN A 5 2.06 10.73 22.17
N ASP A 6 1.92 12.05 22.15
CA ASP A 6 0.70 12.73 21.69
C ASP A 6 0.78 13.16 20.22
N ALA A 7 1.97 13.10 19.61
CA ALA A 7 2.15 13.35 18.19
C ALA A 7 1.99 12.09 17.34
N ALA A 8 1.56 12.24 16.10
CA ALA A 8 1.71 11.18 15.10
C ALA A 8 3.20 10.99 14.75
N THR A 9 3.60 9.78 14.33
CA THR A 9 4.97 9.52 13.87
C THR A 9 4.95 8.85 12.52
N ILE A 10 5.66 9.45 11.56
CA ILE A 10 5.97 8.84 10.28
C ILE A 10 7.19 7.92 10.43
N ILE A 11 7.08 6.71 9.90
CA ILE A 11 8.16 5.73 9.78
C ILE A 11 8.43 5.55 8.29
N LEU A 12 9.70 5.65 7.92
CA LEU A 12 10.20 5.47 6.56
C LEU A 12 11.43 4.56 6.62
N GLU A 13 11.43 3.49 5.85
CA GLU A 13 12.65 2.72 5.58
C GLU A 13 13.62 3.54 4.70
N ASP A 14 14.88 3.14 4.66
CA ASP A 14 15.93 3.87 3.93
C ASP A 14 15.86 3.69 2.40
N ASP A 15 15.19 2.64 1.94
CA ASP A 15 15.15 2.24 0.53
C ASP A 15 13.86 2.65 -0.21
N VAL A 16 12.98 3.45 0.42
CA VAL A 16 11.75 3.93 -0.22
C VAL A 16 11.97 5.19 -1.06
N GLU A 17 11.33 5.22 -2.21
CA GLU A 17 11.12 6.43 -2.99
C GLU A 17 9.90 7.16 -2.44
N LEU A 18 10.04 8.45 -2.13
CA LEU A 18 8.95 9.29 -1.64
C LEU A 18 8.27 10.02 -2.80
N SER A 19 6.94 10.07 -2.77
CA SER A 19 6.17 10.95 -3.65
C SER A 19 6.55 12.40 -3.38
N ARG A 20 6.67 13.20 -4.45
CA ARG A 20 6.86 14.66 -4.31
C ARG A 20 5.72 15.36 -3.57
N TYR A 21 4.55 14.72 -3.48
CA TYR A 21 3.36 15.20 -2.79
C TYR A 21 3.30 14.78 -1.31
N LEU A 22 4.24 13.95 -0.85
CA LEU A 22 4.26 13.49 0.54
C LEU A 22 4.28 14.66 1.55
N PRO A 23 5.03 15.76 1.37
CA PRO A 23 4.98 16.90 2.30
C PRO A 23 3.63 17.62 2.36
N GLU A 24 2.86 17.61 1.25
CA GLU A 24 1.53 18.24 1.19
C GLU A 24 0.47 17.40 1.93
N VAL A 25 0.68 16.08 1.98
CA VAL A 25 -0.23 15.14 2.64
C VAL A 25 0.19 14.84 4.08
N VAL A 26 1.48 14.65 4.32
CA VAL A 26 2.07 14.27 5.61
C VAL A 26 2.73 15.50 6.22
N ASN A 27 1.89 16.44 6.62
CA ASN A 27 2.23 17.57 7.48
C ASN A 27 1.29 17.60 8.69
N GLU A 28 1.64 18.38 9.71
CA GLU A 28 0.93 18.46 10.98
C GLU A 28 -0.58 18.66 10.80
N GLY A 29 -0.99 19.71 10.09
CA GLY A 29 -2.42 20.03 9.92
C GLY A 29 -3.21 18.96 9.14
N MET A 30 -2.61 18.38 8.09
CA MET A 30 -3.28 17.35 7.31
C MET A 30 -3.36 16.01 8.06
N ILE A 31 -2.31 15.63 8.79
CA ILE A 31 -2.30 14.40 9.59
C ILE A 31 -3.29 14.50 10.75
N GLU A 32 -3.36 15.64 11.45
CA GLU A 32 -4.38 15.89 12.45
C GLU A 32 -5.79 15.78 11.88
N HIS A 33 -6.02 16.36 10.70
CA HIS A 33 -7.31 16.28 10.01
C HIS A 33 -7.68 14.82 9.64
N ILE A 34 -6.75 14.06 9.08
CA ILE A 34 -6.94 12.65 8.72
C ILE A 34 -7.25 11.82 9.98
N ILE A 35 -6.50 12.00 11.06
CA ILE A 35 -6.72 11.30 12.34
C ILE A 35 -8.08 11.69 12.93
N GLY A 36 -8.46 12.97 12.88
CA GLY A 36 -9.74 13.48 13.37
C GLY A 36 -10.94 12.86 12.64
N ASN A 37 -10.83 12.62 11.33
CA ASN A 37 -11.84 11.93 10.52
C ASN A 37 -11.82 10.40 10.71
N HIS A 38 -10.79 9.86 11.35
CA HIS A 38 -10.57 8.42 11.54
C HIS A 38 -10.11 8.10 12.97
N PRO A 39 -10.87 8.50 14.02
CA PRO A 39 -10.43 8.42 15.43
C PRO A 39 -10.23 6.97 15.92
N GLY A 40 -10.75 5.99 15.17
CA GLY A 40 -10.60 4.58 15.45
C GLY A 40 -9.27 3.97 14.98
N ILE A 41 -8.51 4.65 14.12
CA ILE A 41 -7.38 4.09 13.39
C ILE A 41 -6.06 4.25 14.17
N ASP A 42 -5.32 3.16 14.26
CA ASP A 42 -4.00 3.07 14.88
C ASP A 42 -2.90 3.44 13.88
N MET A 43 -3.03 3.04 12.61
CA MET A 43 -1.99 3.23 11.59
C MET A 43 -2.54 3.53 10.20
N PHE A 44 -1.79 4.34 9.44
CA PHE A 44 -2.00 4.57 8.02
C PHE A 44 -0.77 4.10 7.25
N PHE A 45 -0.92 3.06 6.45
CA PHE A 45 0.16 2.62 5.57
C PHE A 45 0.26 3.55 4.36
N LEU A 46 1.48 3.95 4.02
CA LEU A 46 1.80 4.76 2.84
C LEU A 46 2.26 3.89 1.65
N ASP A 47 2.52 2.61 1.95
CA ASP A 47 2.88 1.51 1.05
C ASP A 47 2.43 0.18 1.68
N CYS A 48 2.08 -0.80 0.86
CA CYS A 48 1.96 -2.19 1.28
C CYS A 48 2.00 -3.13 0.07
N ALA A 49 2.34 -4.39 0.30
CA ALA A 49 1.97 -5.46 -0.64
C ALA A 49 0.52 -5.89 -0.34
N PRO A 50 -0.43 -5.72 -1.27
CA PRO A 50 -1.80 -6.13 -1.02
C PRO A 50 -2.03 -7.61 -1.34
N PHE A 51 -3.08 -8.21 -0.77
CA PHE A 51 -3.64 -9.45 -1.28
C PHE A 51 -4.14 -9.24 -2.73
N TYR A 52 -3.92 -10.25 -3.59
CA TYR A 52 -4.07 -10.09 -5.04
C TYR A 52 -5.51 -9.82 -5.50
N ASP A 53 -6.49 -10.38 -4.81
CA ASP A 53 -7.92 -10.17 -5.03
C ASP A 53 -8.35 -8.70 -4.79
N GLN A 54 -7.58 -7.96 -3.99
CA GLN A 54 -7.84 -6.55 -3.69
C GLN A 54 -7.17 -5.60 -4.69
N VAL A 55 -6.36 -6.08 -5.63
CA VAL A 55 -5.62 -5.22 -6.57
C VAL A 55 -6.53 -4.39 -7.47
N PRO A 56 -7.60 -4.92 -8.10
CA PRO A 56 -8.44 -4.14 -9.01
C PRO A 56 -9.08 -2.90 -8.37
N GLN A 57 -9.57 -3.03 -7.14
CA GLN A 57 -10.17 -1.93 -6.40
C GLN A 57 -9.14 -0.87 -5.96
N LEU A 58 -7.90 -1.28 -5.64
CA LEU A 58 -6.82 -0.35 -5.28
C LEU A 58 -6.35 0.44 -6.50
N ILE A 59 -6.17 -0.22 -7.65
CA ILE A 59 -5.86 0.45 -8.91
C ILE A 59 -6.95 1.48 -9.23
N ARG A 60 -8.22 1.10 -9.09
CA ARG A 60 -9.33 2.03 -9.29
C ARG A 60 -9.31 3.20 -8.32
N ALA A 61 -8.99 2.98 -7.05
CA ALA A 61 -8.83 4.07 -6.09
C ALA A 61 -7.67 5.01 -6.47
N ALA A 62 -6.56 4.47 -6.98
CA ALA A 62 -5.44 5.26 -7.49
C ALA A 62 -5.82 6.08 -8.74
N GLU A 63 -6.62 5.53 -9.67
CA GLU A 63 -7.14 6.27 -10.83
C GLU A 63 -7.98 7.51 -10.43
N ARG A 64 -8.68 7.47 -9.29
CA ARG A 64 -9.44 8.62 -8.79
C ARG A 64 -8.57 9.64 -8.07
N GLY A 65 -7.53 9.17 -7.38
CA GLY A 65 -6.64 9.99 -6.57
C GLY A 65 -5.48 10.62 -7.35
N LEU A 66 -5.25 10.22 -8.61
CA LEU A 66 -4.16 10.71 -9.45
C LEU A 66 -4.70 11.35 -10.73
N SER A 67 -4.33 12.61 -10.97
CA SER A 67 -4.71 13.29 -12.21
C SER A 67 -4.02 12.71 -13.44
N ASN A 68 -4.68 12.80 -14.60
CA ASN A 68 -4.08 12.56 -15.92
C ASN A 68 -3.51 11.15 -16.19
N ARG A 69 -3.74 10.14 -15.32
CA ARG A 69 -3.33 8.75 -15.59
C ARG A 69 -3.85 8.20 -16.93
N ALA A 70 -5.09 8.53 -17.26
CA ALA A 70 -5.75 8.14 -18.51
C ALA A 70 -5.18 8.83 -19.78
N LYS A 71 -4.34 9.86 -19.64
CA LYS A 71 -3.74 10.56 -20.78
C LYS A 71 -2.40 9.91 -21.13
N ALA A 72 -2.40 9.08 -22.17
CA ALA A 72 -1.22 8.34 -22.63
C ALA A 72 -0.02 9.25 -22.98
N ASP A 73 -0.29 10.47 -23.44
CA ASP A 73 0.72 11.38 -24.01
C ASP A 73 1.26 12.44 -23.03
N SER A 74 0.82 12.46 -21.76
CA SER A 74 1.38 13.41 -20.80
C SER A 74 2.69 12.89 -20.22
N ASN A 75 3.81 13.17 -20.89
CA ASN A 75 5.16 13.03 -20.33
C ASN A 75 5.46 14.09 -19.23
N SER A 76 4.46 14.84 -18.76
CA SER A 76 4.65 15.82 -17.69
C SER A 76 4.69 15.13 -16.34
N ALA A 77 5.49 15.69 -15.42
CA ALA A 77 5.57 15.25 -14.04
C ALA A 77 4.19 15.20 -13.33
N ASP A 78 3.18 15.85 -13.91
CA ASP A 78 1.81 15.97 -13.39
C ASP A 78 0.90 14.77 -13.73
N ARG A 79 1.38 13.77 -14.49
CA ARG A 79 0.65 12.51 -14.76
C ARG A 79 0.33 11.71 -13.48
N HIS A 80 1.03 12.03 -12.39
CA HIS A 80 0.84 11.39 -11.08
C HIS A 80 0.58 12.45 -10.00
N ALA A 81 -0.02 13.59 -10.38
CA ALA A 81 -0.40 14.59 -9.39
C ALA A 81 -1.52 14.08 -8.49
N VAL A 82 -1.33 14.15 -7.17
CA VAL A 82 -2.33 13.74 -6.19
C VAL A 82 -3.48 14.76 -6.20
N THR A 83 -4.69 14.30 -6.52
CA THR A 83 -5.93 15.09 -6.46
C THR A 83 -6.84 14.67 -5.32
N GLY A 84 -6.58 13.51 -4.72
CA GLY A 84 -7.33 13.01 -3.59
C GLY A 84 -6.70 11.75 -3.02
N LEU A 85 -7.10 11.41 -1.79
CA LEU A 85 -6.66 10.22 -1.07
C LEU A 85 -7.88 9.38 -0.69
N SER A 86 -7.71 8.07 -0.77
CA SER A 86 -8.64 7.09 -0.20
C SER A 86 -7.94 6.36 0.95
N PHE A 87 -8.71 5.98 1.96
CA PHE A 87 -8.23 5.25 3.14
C PHE A 87 -8.98 3.92 3.33
N PRO A 88 -8.91 2.97 2.38
CA PRO A 88 -9.53 1.66 2.55
C PRO A 88 -8.98 0.93 3.79
N ASN A 89 -9.85 0.15 4.43
CA ASN A 89 -9.52 -0.67 5.60
C ASN A 89 -8.48 -1.75 5.22
N ALA A 90 -7.41 -1.84 6.00
CA ALA A 90 -6.30 -2.77 5.76
C ALA A 90 -6.65 -4.25 6.04
N GLN A 91 -7.74 -4.55 6.76
CA GLN A 91 -8.06 -5.89 7.27
C GLN A 91 -8.06 -6.99 6.21
N THR A 92 -8.57 -6.71 5.01
CA THR A 92 -8.60 -7.66 3.89
C THR A 92 -7.58 -7.33 2.81
N ILE A 93 -6.81 -6.26 2.98
CA ILE A 93 -5.94 -5.70 1.95
C ILE A 93 -4.48 -5.98 2.25
N TYR A 94 -4.03 -5.73 3.47
CA TYR A 94 -2.62 -5.80 3.84
C TYR A 94 -2.13 -7.25 3.88
N ALA A 95 -1.19 -7.60 3.00
CA ALA A 95 -0.54 -8.91 3.03
C ALA A 95 0.81 -8.85 3.75
N PHE A 96 1.67 -7.89 3.39
CA PHE A 96 3.00 -7.69 4.00
C PHE A 96 3.59 -6.34 3.53
N CYS A 97 4.86 -6.08 3.85
CA CYS A 97 5.60 -4.85 3.61
C CYS A 97 5.14 -3.67 4.47
N ALA A 98 6.02 -3.23 5.37
CA ALA A 98 5.82 -2.08 6.25
C ALA A 98 6.87 -0.98 5.96
N ALA A 99 7.13 -0.69 4.68
CA ALA A 99 8.24 0.19 4.30
C ALA A 99 7.98 1.68 4.62
N ALA A 100 6.72 2.10 4.66
CA ALA A 100 6.35 3.46 5.02
C ALA A 100 4.95 3.51 5.63
N TYR A 101 4.81 4.14 6.80
CA TYR A 101 3.53 4.25 7.50
C TYR A 101 3.53 5.38 8.53
N VAL A 102 2.34 5.81 8.92
CA VAL A 102 2.11 6.75 10.02
C VAL A 102 1.48 5.99 11.17
N VAL A 103 2.06 6.14 12.37
CA VAL A 103 1.50 5.65 13.63
C VAL A 103 0.82 6.81 14.33
N THR A 104 -0.47 6.66 14.64
CA THR A 104 -1.23 7.68 15.39
C THR A 104 -0.86 7.62 16.88
N PRO A 105 -1.16 8.65 17.69
CA PRO A 105 -0.97 8.61 19.15
C PRO A 105 -1.64 7.38 19.78
N LYS A 106 -2.86 7.07 19.33
CA LYS A 106 -3.58 5.85 19.69
C LYS A 106 -2.80 4.60 19.26
N GLY A 107 -2.32 4.57 18.02
CA GLY A 107 -1.54 3.46 17.50
C GLY A 107 -0.27 3.18 18.30
N LYS A 108 0.42 4.22 18.80
CA LYS A 108 1.57 4.03 19.70
C LYS A 108 1.18 3.28 20.98
N ALA A 109 0.05 3.65 21.58
CA ALA A 109 -0.47 2.96 22.76
C ALA A 109 -0.90 1.52 22.45
N THR A 110 -1.52 1.29 21.29
CA THR A 110 -1.92 -0.05 20.82
C THR A 110 -0.70 -0.93 20.57
N LEU A 111 0.27 -0.47 19.78
CA LEU A 111 1.50 -1.19 19.46
C LEU A 111 2.30 -1.53 20.70
N ARG A 112 2.44 -0.60 21.66
CA ARG A 112 3.15 -0.88 22.93
C ARG A 112 2.56 -2.10 23.64
N LYS A 113 1.23 -2.18 23.76
CA LYS A 113 0.54 -3.33 24.38
C LYS A 113 0.75 -4.62 23.58
N LEU A 114 0.70 -4.54 22.25
CA LEU A 114 0.87 -5.71 21.38
C LEU A 114 2.29 -6.27 21.48
N PHE A 115 3.31 -5.41 21.50
CA PHE A 115 4.70 -5.85 21.67
C PHE A 115 4.99 -6.38 23.09
N GLU A 116 4.41 -5.78 24.13
CA GLU A 116 4.52 -6.26 25.51
C GLU A 116 3.91 -7.66 25.71
N ALA A 117 2.98 -8.08 24.86
CA ALA A 117 2.32 -9.40 24.93
C ALA A 117 3.23 -10.60 24.57
N GLY A 118 4.50 -10.36 24.18
CA GLY A 118 5.52 -11.41 24.12
C GLY A 118 5.64 -12.12 22.77
N HIS A 119 5.97 -11.36 21.72
CA HIS A 119 6.31 -11.92 20.41
C HIS A 119 7.82 -12.25 20.32
N ASP A 120 8.17 -13.32 19.58
CA ASP A 120 9.57 -13.64 19.27
C ASP A 120 10.16 -12.52 18.40
N ALA A 121 11.28 -11.95 18.84
CA ALA A 121 11.97 -10.86 18.15
C ALA A 121 12.46 -11.25 16.73
N ARG A 122 12.44 -12.53 16.38
CA ARG A 122 12.79 -13.05 15.05
C ARG A 122 11.64 -12.99 14.04
N TYR A 123 10.41 -12.70 14.49
CA TYR A 123 9.27 -12.58 13.57
C TYR A 123 9.32 -11.26 12.81
N PRO A 124 9.21 -11.26 11.46
CA PRO A 124 9.17 -10.02 10.71
C PRO A 124 7.99 -9.16 11.11
N ILE A 125 8.25 -7.86 11.22
CA ILE A 125 7.29 -6.91 11.75
C ILE A 125 6.04 -6.77 10.89
N ASP A 126 6.19 -6.86 9.57
CA ASP A 126 5.08 -6.78 8.63
C ASP A 126 4.17 -7.99 8.71
N ILE A 127 4.70 -9.18 9.01
CA ILE A 127 3.89 -10.37 9.29
C ILE A 127 3.11 -10.21 10.60
N LEU A 128 3.73 -9.64 11.65
CA LEU A 128 3.02 -9.31 12.90
C LEU A 128 1.88 -8.31 12.64
N TYR A 129 2.13 -7.26 11.85
CA TYR A 129 1.10 -6.30 11.46
C TYR A 129 -0.03 -6.97 10.70
N ARG A 130 0.26 -7.84 9.73
CA ARG A 130 -0.77 -8.61 9.01
C ARG A 130 -1.68 -9.35 9.98
N ASP A 131 -1.11 -10.10 10.93
CA ASP A 131 -1.88 -10.94 11.84
C ASP A 131 -2.70 -10.10 12.85
N TRP A 132 -2.12 -9.01 13.37
CA TRP A 132 -2.85 -8.08 14.25
C TRP A 132 -3.94 -7.31 13.52
N ILE A 133 -3.73 -6.95 12.26
CA ILE A 133 -4.73 -6.31 11.40
C ILE A 133 -5.87 -7.27 11.10
N ALA A 134 -5.56 -8.50 10.69
CA ALA A 134 -6.55 -9.53 10.37
C ALA A 134 -7.45 -9.85 11.58
N SER A 135 -6.86 -9.95 12.77
CA SER A 135 -7.58 -10.20 14.03
C SER A 135 -8.33 -8.98 14.59
N GLY A 136 -8.08 -7.77 14.06
CA GLY A 136 -8.63 -6.51 14.54
C GLY A 136 -7.98 -5.97 15.81
N ALA A 137 -6.87 -6.57 16.25
CA ALA A 137 -6.05 -6.10 17.36
C ALA A 137 -5.33 -4.78 17.02
N LEU A 138 -5.05 -4.57 15.73
CA LEU A 138 -4.50 -3.33 15.17
C LEU A 138 -5.42 -2.81 14.06
N LYS A 139 -5.97 -1.61 14.20
CA LYS A 139 -6.86 -1.00 13.20
C LYS A 139 -6.06 -0.13 12.26
N ALA A 140 -5.96 -0.53 10.99
CA ALA A 140 -5.19 0.21 10.01
C ALA A 140 -5.96 0.51 8.74
N ASN A 141 -5.58 1.60 8.08
CA ASN A 141 -6.00 1.92 6.72
C ASN A 141 -4.78 1.97 5.79
N ILE A 142 -5.01 1.73 4.50
CA ILE A 142 -4.01 1.93 3.45
C ILE A 142 -4.28 3.27 2.79
N THR A 143 -3.26 4.10 2.58
CA THR A 143 -3.38 5.36 1.84
C THR A 143 -3.28 5.04 0.36
N VAL A 144 -4.27 5.42 -0.44
CA VAL A 144 -4.26 5.24 -1.90
C VAL A 144 -4.52 6.58 -2.59
N PRO A 145 -3.66 7.03 -3.52
CA PRO A 145 -2.43 6.38 -3.99
C PRO A 145 -1.34 6.26 -2.91
N PHE A 146 -0.39 5.34 -3.12
CA PHE A 146 0.77 5.17 -2.25
C PHE A 146 1.66 6.40 -2.32
N LEU A 147 2.16 6.86 -1.18
CA LEU A 147 2.97 8.09 -1.07
C LEU A 147 4.45 7.79 -0.87
N ALA A 148 4.79 6.54 -0.61
CA ALA A 148 6.14 6.03 -0.61
C ALA A 148 6.10 4.61 -1.21
N THR A 149 7.14 4.20 -1.91
CA THR A 149 7.31 2.79 -2.26
C THR A 149 8.74 2.45 -2.62
N ALA A 150 9.16 1.21 -2.38
CA ALA A 150 10.47 0.75 -2.82
C ALA A 150 10.60 0.83 -4.35
N ARG A 151 11.84 0.98 -4.84
CA ARG A 151 12.10 0.88 -6.29
C ARG A 151 11.75 -0.51 -6.80
N TYR A 152 11.37 -0.59 -8.08
CA TYR A 152 11.12 -1.87 -8.74
C TYR A 152 12.37 -2.76 -8.60
N MET A 153 12.18 -4.00 -8.16
CA MET A 153 13.25 -5.00 -7.93
C MET A 153 14.22 -4.69 -6.78
N SER A 154 13.86 -3.87 -5.78
CA SER A 154 14.68 -3.76 -4.55
C SER A 154 14.73 -5.12 -3.83
N PRO A 155 15.91 -5.71 -3.60
CA PRO A 155 16.02 -6.98 -2.89
C PRO A 155 15.65 -6.80 -1.41
N SER A 156 14.78 -7.66 -0.90
CA SER A 156 14.49 -7.67 0.53
C SER A 156 15.70 -8.18 1.31
N THR A 157 16.04 -7.49 2.40
CA THR A 157 17.06 -7.91 3.37
C THR A 157 16.52 -8.91 4.40
N ILE A 158 15.21 -9.18 4.39
CA ILE A 158 14.54 -10.09 5.33
C ILE A 158 14.52 -11.50 4.74
N ALA A 159 15.07 -12.45 5.48
CA ALA A 159 15.13 -13.86 5.11
C ALA A 159 13.78 -14.57 5.32
N TYR A 160 12.74 -14.17 4.56
CA TYR A 160 11.42 -14.82 4.60
C TYR A 160 11.44 -16.32 4.30
N GLN A 161 12.54 -16.83 3.72
CA GLN A 161 12.73 -18.24 3.41
C GLN A 161 12.82 -19.15 4.65
N GLU A 162 13.19 -18.59 5.80
CA GLU A 162 13.26 -19.31 7.09
C GLU A 162 11.90 -19.37 7.81
N LEU A 163 10.92 -18.61 7.31
CA LEU A 163 9.54 -18.61 7.78
C LEU A 163 8.73 -19.56 6.88
N ASP A 164 7.64 -20.09 7.44
CA ASP A 164 6.72 -21.07 6.84
C ASP A 164 6.73 -21.10 5.29
N GLN A 165 6.94 -22.29 4.71
CA GLN A 165 7.03 -22.50 3.25
C GLN A 165 5.80 -21.96 2.50
N SER A 166 4.64 -21.85 3.17
CA SER A 166 3.43 -21.25 2.62
C SER A 166 3.57 -19.76 2.27
N GLN A 167 4.57 -19.07 2.84
CA GLN A 167 4.84 -17.64 2.66
C GLN A 167 5.98 -17.35 1.68
N GLN A 168 6.63 -18.37 1.12
CA GLN A 168 7.66 -18.18 0.10
C GLN A 168 7.03 -17.73 -1.22
N LEU A 169 7.12 -16.42 -1.47
CA LEU A 169 6.78 -15.85 -2.77
C LEU A 169 7.82 -16.30 -3.79
N ASN A 170 7.37 -16.99 -4.84
CA ASN A 170 8.25 -17.25 -5.98
C ASN A 170 8.65 -15.92 -6.65
N GLN A 171 9.74 -15.95 -7.40
CA GLN A 171 10.31 -14.75 -8.04
C GLN A 171 9.28 -14.01 -8.90
N ARG A 172 8.42 -14.72 -9.63
CA ARG A 172 7.34 -14.12 -10.43
C ARG A 172 6.37 -13.32 -9.55
N SER A 173 5.91 -13.88 -8.44
CA SER A 173 5.01 -13.20 -7.50
C SER A 173 5.64 -11.96 -6.88
N VAL A 174 6.94 -12.00 -6.56
CA VAL A 174 7.69 -10.82 -6.08
C VAL A 174 7.69 -9.72 -7.14
N MET A 175 8.05 -10.05 -8.39
CA MET A 175 8.10 -9.08 -9.49
C MET A 175 6.73 -8.44 -9.75
N LEU A 176 5.66 -9.24 -9.81
CA LEU A 176 4.30 -8.74 -10.02
C LEU A 176 3.82 -7.88 -8.84
N THR A 177 4.13 -8.26 -7.60
CA THR A 177 3.79 -7.47 -6.41
C THR A 177 4.52 -6.12 -6.42
N SER A 178 5.80 -6.10 -6.77
CA SER A 178 6.55 -4.85 -6.94
C SER A 178 5.96 -3.99 -8.05
N ALA A 179 5.54 -4.59 -9.18
CA ALA A 179 4.88 -3.85 -10.25
C ALA A 179 3.57 -3.23 -9.79
N ILE A 180 2.73 -3.96 -9.04
CA ILE A 180 1.48 -3.46 -8.46
C ILE A 180 1.74 -2.28 -7.53
N ARG A 181 2.72 -2.37 -6.63
CA ARG A 181 3.09 -1.27 -5.72
C ARG A 181 3.46 0.01 -6.47
N ARG A 182 4.26 -0.11 -7.54
CA ARG A 182 4.60 1.01 -8.42
C ARG A 182 3.38 1.54 -9.19
N LEU A 183 2.45 0.68 -9.60
CA LEU A 183 1.17 1.09 -10.19
C LEU A 183 0.24 1.76 -9.20
N LEU A 184 0.46 1.67 -7.89
CA LEU A 184 -0.31 2.40 -6.87
C LEU A 184 0.39 3.69 -6.42
N PHE A 185 1.65 3.88 -6.77
CA PHE A 185 2.48 5.00 -6.33
C PHE A 185 2.12 6.33 -7.00
N ALA A 186 2.09 7.39 -6.19
CA ALA A 186 1.94 8.79 -6.58
C ALA A 186 3.26 9.41 -7.04
N GLY A 187 3.91 8.76 -8.00
CA GLY A 187 5.17 9.19 -8.59
C GLY A 187 5.40 8.46 -9.91
N ASN A 188 6.60 8.57 -10.48
CA ASN A 188 6.90 7.85 -11.71
C ASN A 188 6.88 6.33 -11.43
N PRO A 189 6.01 5.53 -12.06
CA PRO A 189 5.97 4.10 -11.81
C PRO A 189 7.29 3.41 -12.20
N ALA A 190 8.08 3.98 -13.13
CA ALA A 190 9.38 3.49 -13.59
C ALA A 190 9.36 1.98 -13.92
N LEU A 191 8.24 1.52 -14.50
CA LEU A 191 8.03 0.13 -14.86
C LEU A 191 8.55 -0.13 -16.28
N ASP A 192 9.37 -1.18 -16.41
CA ASP A 192 9.73 -1.73 -17.72
C ASP A 192 8.64 -2.71 -18.16
N VAL A 193 7.75 -2.25 -19.04
CA VAL A 193 6.67 -3.06 -19.59
C VAL A 193 7.22 -4.32 -20.28
N ASN A 194 8.37 -4.24 -20.94
CA ASN A 194 8.97 -5.40 -21.62
C ASN A 194 9.47 -6.46 -20.63
N ALA A 195 9.80 -6.07 -19.40
CA ALA A 195 10.17 -6.99 -18.33
C ALA A 195 8.94 -7.58 -17.60
N ILE A 196 7.79 -6.90 -17.64
CA ILE A 196 6.56 -7.34 -16.96
C ILE A 196 5.71 -8.22 -17.87
N GLU A 197 5.59 -7.87 -19.15
CA GLU A 197 4.74 -8.58 -20.12
C GLU A 197 4.95 -10.10 -20.12
N PRO A 198 6.20 -10.63 -20.10
CA PRO A 198 6.44 -12.07 -20.08
C PRO A 198 5.99 -12.77 -18.79
N LEU A 199 5.74 -12.02 -17.70
CA LEU A 199 5.26 -12.54 -16.43
C LEU A 199 3.73 -12.66 -16.39
N LEU A 200 3.05 -11.96 -17.29
CA LEU A 200 1.60 -12.02 -17.44
C LEU A 200 1.22 -13.38 -18.04
N CYS A 201 0.26 -14.04 -17.43
CA CYS A 201 -0.26 -15.29 -17.98
C CYS A 201 -1.37 -14.96 -18.98
N GLU A 202 -1.48 -15.75 -20.05
CA GLU A 202 -2.75 -15.83 -20.76
C GLU A 202 -3.83 -16.26 -19.77
N SER A 203 -4.79 -15.37 -19.53
CA SER A 203 -5.85 -15.60 -18.58
C SER A 203 -6.70 -16.78 -19.08
N ARG A 204 -6.91 -17.79 -18.21
CA ARG A 204 -7.88 -18.87 -18.42
C ARG A 204 -9.24 -18.48 -17.86
N ASP A 205 -9.59 -17.20 -17.92
CA ASP A 205 -10.79 -16.71 -17.30
C ASP A 205 -12.03 -17.17 -18.05
N SER A 206 -13.10 -17.44 -17.30
CA SER A 206 -14.39 -17.76 -17.88
C SER A 206 -14.95 -16.57 -18.68
N SER A 207 -15.89 -16.84 -19.59
CA SER A 207 -16.68 -15.80 -20.26
C SER A 207 -17.38 -14.87 -19.26
N GLU A 208 -17.86 -15.43 -18.16
CA GLU A 208 -18.57 -14.76 -17.08
C GLU A 208 -17.65 -13.79 -16.34
N TYR A 209 -16.42 -14.21 -16.01
CA TYR A 209 -15.44 -13.33 -15.38
C TYR A 209 -15.11 -12.14 -16.28
N ARG A 210 -14.82 -12.38 -17.57
CA ARG A 210 -14.50 -11.32 -18.53
C ARG A 210 -15.66 -10.34 -18.72
N LEU A 211 -16.90 -10.84 -18.81
CA LEU A 211 -18.08 -10.00 -18.87
C LEU A 211 -18.25 -9.19 -17.58
N GLY A 212 -18.09 -9.82 -16.42
CA GLY A 212 -18.16 -9.18 -15.11
C GLY A 212 -17.17 -8.03 -14.96
N MET A 213 -15.91 -8.23 -15.36
CA MET A 213 -14.88 -7.18 -15.33
C MET A 213 -15.22 -6.02 -16.26
N ARG A 214 -15.73 -6.29 -17.47
CA ARG A 214 -16.17 -5.22 -18.39
C ARG A 214 -17.37 -4.45 -17.86
N ILE A 215 -18.34 -5.13 -17.22
CA ILE A 215 -19.47 -4.47 -16.54
C ILE A 215 -18.94 -3.58 -15.41
N TYR A 216 -18.07 -4.13 -14.56
CA TYR A 216 -17.41 -3.38 -13.48
C TYR A 216 -16.76 -2.10 -14.03
N GLU A 217 -15.88 -2.21 -15.02
CA GLU A 217 -15.21 -1.06 -15.65
C GLU A 217 -16.21 -0.04 -16.24
N SER A 218 -17.28 -0.53 -16.88
CA SER A 218 -18.29 0.32 -17.53
C SER A 218 -19.13 1.12 -16.52
N LEU A 219 -19.50 0.52 -15.38
CA LEU A 219 -20.24 1.19 -14.30
C LEU A 219 -19.49 2.41 -13.72
N TRP A 220 -18.19 2.49 -13.98
CA TRP A 220 -17.30 3.52 -13.48
C TRP A 220 -16.78 4.47 -14.57
N SER A 221 -17.24 4.27 -15.81
CA SER A 221 -16.87 5.09 -16.98
C SER A 221 -17.79 6.30 -17.17
N ASP A 222 -18.97 6.30 -16.55
CA ASP A 222 -19.86 7.45 -16.55
C ASP A 222 -19.35 8.53 -15.57
N PRO A 223 -19.18 9.78 -16.03
CA PRO A 223 -18.82 10.88 -15.14
C PRO A 223 -19.98 11.14 -14.16
N GLN A 224 -19.70 11.00 -12.87
CA GLN A 224 -20.49 11.67 -11.82
C GLN A 224 -20.00 13.10 -11.65
#